data_AF-A0A9D9Z5E2-F1
#
_entry.id   AF-A0A9D9Z5E2-F1
#
_cell.length_a   1.000
_cell.length_b   1.000
_cell.length_c   1.000
_cell.angle_alpha   90.00
_cell.angle_beta   90.00
_cell.angle_gamma   90.00
#
_symmetry.space_group_name_H-M   'P 1'
#
loop_
_entity.id
_entity.type
_entity.pdbx_description
1 polymer ?
#
loop_
_entity_poly.entity_id
_entity_poly.type
_entity_poly.pdbx_seq_one_letter_code
_entity_poly.pdbx_strand_id
1 'polypeptide(L)'
;MLLSFRKPGSKHLVRLLAAFLALTLCLLLTSSPAAAQHLKILSVPGHPLSLVLETSEGVISSALLRSPAGIQKILPLEGFVYAGETFAEPYADGDIRKDLLWTITFTRPGDRSRGIYLWIGLTTRIPRAWVIISPLGQTYWDTIPMKVYAPRGTALFVSPNLPAYGDLPQFGGNRTLTFVYTIALTPEGPNFLPVPEVYRQLYTITATIRDAEQITERREAYSRLLEDYETLSRGGKPSTEVIQNFTWKRILCLDWR
;
A
#
# COMPACT_ATOMS: atom_id res chain seq x y z
N MET A 1 70.89 -56.77 -15.92
CA MET A 1 70.13 -56.35 -14.72
C MET A 1 69.01 -55.42 -15.20
N LEU A 2 67.78 -55.93 -15.36
CA LEU A 2 66.65 -55.20 -15.94
C LEU A 2 65.98 -54.31 -14.88
N LEU A 3 66.02 -52.99 -15.09
CA LEU A 3 65.31 -52.01 -14.25
C LEU A 3 63.87 -51.85 -14.75
N SER A 4 62.93 -52.28 -13.91
CA SER A 4 61.49 -52.14 -14.09
C SER A 4 61.05 -50.69 -13.86
N PHE A 5 60.58 -50.02 -14.91
CA PHE A 5 59.90 -48.74 -14.81
C PHE A 5 58.47 -48.95 -14.26
N ARG A 6 58.28 -48.71 -12.96
CA ARG A 6 56.95 -48.64 -12.35
C ARG A 6 56.22 -47.38 -12.82
N LYS A 7 55.11 -47.56 -13.54
CA LYS A 7 54.13 -46.50 -13.84
C LYS A 7 53.73 -45.78 -12.54
N PRO A 8 53.76 -44.44 -12.47
CA PRO A 8 53.24 -43.71 -11.32
C PRO A 8 51.75 -44.04 -11.17
N GLY A 9 51.40 -44.58 -10.00
CA GLY A 9 50.12 -45.20 -9.75
C GLY A 9 48.97 -44.22 -9.88
N SER A 10 48.00 -44.59 -10.71
CA SER A 10 46.61 -44.10 -10.83
C SER A 10 45.99 -43.64 -9.50
N LYS A 11 46.38 -44.24 -8.37
CA LYS A 11 45.93 -43.88 -7.02
C LYS A 11 46.22 -42.43 -6.60
N HIS A 12 47.33 -41.83 -7.03
CA HIS A 12 47.63 -40.43 -6.70
C HIS A 12 46.75 -39.47 -7.52
N LEU A 13 46.53 -39.78 -8.79
CA LEU A 13 45.64 -39.03 -9.68
C LEU A 13 44.19 -39.07 -9.18
N VAL A 14 43.72 -40.25 -8.78
CA VAL A 14 42.37 -40.46 -8.22
C VAL A 14 42.19 -39.70 -6.89
N ARG A 15 43.20 -39.69 -6.02
CA ARG A 15 43.17 -38.90 -4.78
C ARG A 15 43.13 -37.40 -5.03
N LEU A 16 43.87 -36.92 -6.03
CA LEU A 16 43.88 -35.52 -6.42
C LEU A 16 42.54 -35.09 -7.03
N LEU A 17 41.95 -35.93 -7.90
CA LEU A 17 40.62 -35.71 -8.45
C LEU A 17 39.54 -35.71 -7.36
N ALA A 18 39.61 -36.65 -6.41
CA ALA A 18 38.68 -36.69 -5.30
C ALA A 18 38.81 -35.47 -4.38
N ALA A 19 40.03 -35.00 -4.11
CA ALA A 19 40.27 -33.79 -3.33
C ALA A 19 39.78 -32.53 -4.06
N PHE A 20 39.99 -32.45 -5.37
CA PHE A 20 39.49 -31.34 -6.19
C PHE A 20 37.97 -31.33 -6.25
N LEU A 21 37.33 -32.50 -6.40
CA LEU A 21 35.88 -32.65 -6.39
C LEU A 21 35.27 -32.30 -5.01
N ALA A 22 35.93 -32.71 -3.92
CA ALA A 22 35.51 -32.36 -2.58
C ALA A 22 35.64 -30.84 -2.33
N LEU A 23 36.70 -30.21 -2.83
CA LEU A 23 36.90 -28.77 -2.73
C LEU A 23 35.87 -27.99 -3.55
N THR A 24 35.58 -28.41 -4.79
CA THR A 24 34.52 -27.78 -5.60
C THR A 24 33.14 -27.97 -4.99
N LEU A 25 32.85 -29.14 -4.41
CA LEU A 25 31.60 -29.37 -3.69
C LEU A 25 31.49 -28.49 -2.45
N CYS A 26 32.58 -28.33 -1.66
CA CYS A 26 32.61 -27.41 -0.53
C CYS A 26 32.45 -25.94 -0.96
N LEU A 27 33.04 -25.53 -2.07
CA LEU A 27 32.89 -24.17 -2.62
C LEU A 27 31.46 -23.93 -3.15
N LEU A 28 30.82 -24.94 -3.74
CA LEU A 28 29.42 -24.86 -4.18
C LEU A 28 28.42 -24.85 -3.00
N LEU A 29 28.73 -25.54 -1.90
CA LEU A 29 27.90 -25.54 -0.69
C LEU A 29 28.08 -24.27 0.17
N THR A 30 29.21 -23.58 0.05
CA THR A 30 29.49 -22.32 0.77
C THR A 30 29.11 -21.08 -0.02
N SER A 31 28.96 -21.18 -1.35
CA SER A 31 28.33 -20.16 -2.19
C SER A 31 26.81 -20.26 -2.07
N SER A 32 26.29 -20.08 -0.85
CA SER A 32 24.91 -19.65 -0.71
C SER A 32 24.80 -18.32 -1.45
N PRO A 33 23.93 -18.17 -2.47
CA PRO A 33 23.74 -16.87 -3.08
C PRO A 33 23.35 -15.93 -1.96
N ALA A 34 24.21 -14.96 -1.63
CA ALA A 34 23.88 -13.93 -0.65
C ALA A 34 22.52 -13.39 -1.08
N ALA A 35 21.48 -13.66 -0.28
CA ALA A 35 20.14 -13.23 -0.61
C ALA A 35 20.23 -11.74 -0.93
N ALA A 36 19.91 -11.37 -2.16
CA ALA A 36 20.20 -10.03 -2.65
C ALA A 36 19.35 -9.04 -1.86
N GLN A 37 19.97 -8.42 -0.85
CA GLN A 37 19.35 -7.40 -0.02
C GLN A 37 19.34 -6.10 -0.79
N HIS A 38 18.14 -5.62 -1.09
CA HIS A 38 17.95 -4.36 -1.80
C HIS A 38 17.38 -3.33 -0.83
N LEU A 39 18.04 -2.19 -0.74
CA LEU A 39 17.59 -1.06 0.08
C LEU A 39 16.95 -0.02 -0.83
N LYS A 40 15.72 0.37 -0.51
CA LYS A 40 14.98 1.43 -1.21
C LYS A 40 14.63 2.54 -0.23
N ILE A 41 14.98 3.78 -0.57
CA ILE A 41 14.63 4.96 0.23
C ILE A 41 13.58 5.74 -0.55
N LEU A 42 12.45 5.98 0.10
CA LEU A 42 11.37 6.82 -0.41
C LEU A 42 11.35 8.12 0.39
N SER A 43 11.23 9.26 -0.27
CA SER A 43 11.21 10.58 0.37
C SER A 43 10.48 11.57 -0.52
N VAL A 44 9.79 12.53 0.09
CA VAL A 44 9.16 13.65 -0.63
C VAL A 44 10.03 14.90 -0.48
N PRO A 45 10.47 15.55 -1.58
CA PRO A 45 11.29 16.74 -1.50
C PRO A 45 10.68 17.84 -0.63
N GLY A 46 11.49 18.48 0.20
CA GLY A 46 11.05 19.56 1.10
C GLY A 46 10.46 19.11 2.43
N HIS A 47 10.27 17.80 2.63
CA HIS A 47 9.70 17.24 3.87
C HIS A 47 10.73 16.38 4.62
N PRO A 48 10.78 16.45 5.97
CA PRO A 48 11.81 15.79 6.77
C PRO A 48 11.50 14.31 7.06
N LEU A 49 10.85 13.59 6.14
CA LEU A 49 10.46 12.19 6.31
C LEU A 49 11.03 11.32 5.20
N SER A 50 11.53 10.15 5.56
CA SER A 50 11.93 9.13 4.58
C SER A 50 11.55 7.73 5.06
N LEU A 51 10.98 6.92 4.17
CA LEU A 51 10.71 5.51 4.41
C LEU A 51 11.81 4.66 3.77
N VAL A 52 12.56 3.95 4.61
CA VAL A 52 13.59 3.00 4.17
C VAL A 52 12.99 1.60 4.19
N LEU A 53 13.04 0.93 3.04
CA LEU A 53 12.57 -0.42 2.84
C LEU A 53 13.77 -1.32 2.55
N GLU A 54 13.99 -2.30 3.41
CA GLU A 54 14.93 -3.39 3.17
C GLU A 54 14.14 -4.56 2.57
N THR A 55 14.62 -5.06 1.44
CA THR A 55 13.96 -6.11 0.67
C THR A 55 14.88 -7.32 0.56
N SER A 56 14.37 -8.50 0.89
CA SER A 56 15.03 -9.79 0.69
C SER A 56 14.13 -10.65 -0.19
N GLU A 57 14.69 -11.28 -1.23
CA GLU A 57 13.92 -12.15 -2.14
C GLU A 57 12.69 -11.46 -2.76
N GLY A 58 12.79 -10.16 -3.01
CA GLY A 58 11.71 -9.37 -3.62
C GLY A 58 10.58 -8.96 -2.67
N VAL A 59 10.65 -9.30 -1.38
CA VAL A 59 9.67 -8.90 -0.36
C VAL A 59 10.32 -8.06 0.74
N ILE A 60 9.55 -7.15 1.34
CA ILE A 60 10.05 -6.29 2.41
C ILE A 60 10.35 -7.13 3.65
N SER A 61 11.60 -7.10 4.10
CA SER A 61 12.05 -7.75 5.34
C SER A 61 12.12 -6.78 6.52
N SER A 62 12.25 -5.48 6.26
CA SER A 62 12.21 -4.44 7.29
C SER A 62 11.77 -3.11 6.66
N ALA A 63 10.99 -2.32 7.40
CA ALA A 63 10.57 -0.98 7.01
C ALA A 63 10.84 0.00 8.16
N LEU A 64 11.60 1.06 7.88
CA LEU A 64 12.02 2.05 8.86
C LEU A 64 11.59 3.44 8.39
N LEU A 65 10.74 4.12 9.15
CA LEU A 65 10.41 5.52 8.94
C LEU A 65 11.40 6.38 9.72
N ARG A 66 12.16 7.20 9.00
CA ARG A 66 13.06 8.20 9.60
C ARG A 66 12.36 9.56 9.60
N SER A 67 12.46 10.25 10.72
CA SER A 67 11.90 11.57 10.98
C SER A 67 12.79 12.35 11.96
N PRO A 68 12.55 13.65 12.20
CA PRO A 68 13.25 14.37 13.26
C PRO A 68 12.96 13.82 14.66
N ALA A 69 11.82 13.13 14.86
CA ALA A 69 11.49 12.42 16.09
C ALA A 69 12.27 11.09 16.26
N GLY A 70 13.15 10.74 15.31
CA GLY A 70 13.94 9.51 15.31
C GLY A 70 13.50 8.51 14.25
N ILE A 71 13.96 7.27 14.41
CA ILE A 71 13.71 6.14 13.49
C ILE A 71 12.68 5.21 14.14
N GLN A 72 11.62 4.89 13.42
CA GLN A 72 10.55 4.01 13.87
C GLN A 72 10.36 2.84 12.90
N LYS A 73 10.23 1.63 13.43
CA LYS A 73 9.96 0.44 12.61
C LYS A 73 8.47 0.34 12.27
N ILE A 74 8.16 0.14 10.99
CA ILE A 74 6.79 0.00 10.48
C ILE A 74 6.47 -1.48 10.26
N LEU A 75 6.20 -2.20 11.35
CA LEU A 75 5.96 -3.65 11.34
C LEU A 75 4.92 -4.13 10.31
N PRO A 76 3.80 -3.43 10.05
CA PRO A 76 2.78 -3.92 9.12
C PRO A 76 3.22 -4.08 7.66
N LEU A 77 4.39 -3.57 7.25
CA LEU A 77 4.85 -3.62 5.86
C LEU A 77 5.67 -4.89 5.52
N GLU A 78 6.13 -5.63 6.54
CA GLU A 78 6.93 -6.84 6.31
C GLU A 78 6.11 -7.90 5.55
N GLY A 79 6.76 -8.56 4.58
CA GLY A 79 6.13 -9.55 3.71
C GLY A 79 5.34 -8.96 2.53
N PHE A 80 5.24 -7.64 2.38
CA PHE A 80 4.65 -7.00 1.21
C PHE A 80 5.70 -6.60 0.16
N VAL A 81 5.23 -6.17 -1.02
CA VAL A 81 6.03 -5.62 -2.12
C VAL A 81 5.61 -4.18 -2.38
N TYR A 82 6.57 -3.27 -2.49
CA TYR A 82 6.30 -1.88 -2.91
C TYR A 82 5.74 -1.84 -4.33
N ALA A 83 4.62 -1.14 -4.55
CA ALA A 83 3.97 -1.02 -5.84
C ALA A 83 3.98 0.40 -6.42
N GLY A 84 4.07 1.44 -5.58
CA GLY A 84 4.10 2.83 -6.04
C GLY A 84 3.79 3.82 -4.93
N GLU A 85 3.83 5.10 -5.27
CA GLU A 85 3.50 6.19 -4.35
C GLU A 85 2.93 7.40 -5.07
N THR A 86 2.17 8.20 -4.32
CA THR A 86 1.66 9.51 -4.74
C THR A 86 1.65 10.44 -3.54
N PHE A 87 1.77 11.75 -3.76
CA PHE A 87 1.66 12.72 -2.67
C PHE A 87 0.93 13.98 -3.11
N ALA A 88 0.38 14.68 -2.14
CA ALA A 88 -0.19 16.01 -2.28
C ALA A 88 0.39 16.93 -1.20
N GLU A 89 0.43 18.22 -1.51
CA GLU A 89 1.00 19.24 -0.65
C GLU A 89 -0.04 20.32 -0.30
N PRO A 90 -0.95 20.05 0.66
CA PRO A 90 -1.98 20.99 1.07
C PRO A 90 -1.45 22.06 2.04
N TYR A 91 -2.32 23.00 2.41
CA TYR A 91 -2.12 23.97 3.50
C TYR A 91 -3.15 23.66 4.60
N ALA A 92 -2.93 22.58 5.37
CA ALA A 92 -3.94 22.03 6.28
C ALA A 92 -3.94 22.72 7.65
N ASP A 93 -2.82 23.29 8.09
CA ASP A 93 -2.68 23.98 9.38
C ASP A 93 -2.71 25.53 9.28
N GLY A 94 -3.00 26.02 8.07
CA GLY A 94 -3.22 27.44 7.78
C GLY A 94 -1.97 28.31 7.79
N ASP A 95 -0.77 27.72 7.75
CA ASP A 95 0.46 28.46 7.52
C ASP A 95 0.82 28.57 6.01
N ILE A 96 1.96 29.17 5.69
CA ILE A 96 2.44 29.35 4.31
C ILE A 96 3.31 28.20 3.80
N ARG A 97 3.63 27.25 4.69
CA ARG A 97 4.43 26.09 4.36
C ARG A 97 3.49 25.00 3.86
N LYS A 98 4.01 24.21 2.94
CA LYS A 98 3.27 23.09 2.40
C LYS A 98 3.34 21.95 3.40
N ASP A 99 2.18 21.42 3.75
CA ASP A 99 2.04 20.19 4.48
C ASP A 99 2.20 18.98 3.54
N LEU A 100 2.20 17.76 4.08
CA LEU A 100 2.31 16.54 3.27
C LEU A 100 1.12 15.61 3.52
N LEU A 101 0.51 15.15 2.43
CA LEU A 101 -0.31 13.94 2.40
C LEU A 101 0.34 12.96 1.42
N TRP A 102 0.97 11.91 1.94
CA TRP A 102 1.73 10.94 1.16
C TRP A 102 1.10 9.55 1.27
N THR A 103 0.82 8.94 0.13
CA THR A 103 0.21 7.61 0.02
C THR A 103 1.16 6.67 -0.68
N ILE A 104 1.47 5.56 -0.04
CA ILE A 104 2.40 4.54 -0.54
C ILE A 104 1.65 3.21 -0.62
N THR A 105 1.76 2.55 -1.76
CA THR A 105 1.02 1.33 -2.07
C THR A 105 1.91 0.12 -1.92
N PHE A 106 1.43 -0.87 -1.17
CA PHE A 106 2.09 -2.16 -0.98
C PHE A 106 1.14 -3.30 -1.33
N THR A 107 1.59 -4.26 -2.14
CA THR A 107 0.78 -5.42 -2.57
C THR A 107 1.34 -6.72 -2.02
N ARG A 108 0.53 -7.77 -1.99
CA ARG A 108 1.04 -9.10 -1.63
C ARG A 108 2.00 -9.63 -2.71
N PRO A 109 3.01 -10.44 -2.33
CA PRO A 109 3.87 -11.10 -3.30
C PRO A 109 3.04 -12.00 -4.21
N GLY A 110 3.19 -11.84 -5.53
CA GLY A 110 2.44 -12.61 -6.54
C GLY A 110 0.95 -12.25 -6.70
N ASP A 111 0.39 -11.39 -5.84
CA ASP A 111 -1.03 -11.00 -5.86
C ASP A 111 -1.18 -9.48 -5.71
N ARG A 112 -1.34 -8.79 -6.85
CA ARG A 112 -1.57 -7.33 -6.89
C ARG A 112 -3.00 -6.92 -6.53
N SER A 113 -3.92 -7.86 -6.39
CA SER A 113 -5.32 -7.56 -6.07
C SER A 113 -5.57 -7.23 -4.61
N ARG A 114 -4.59 -7.49 -3.73
CA ARG A 114 -4.67 -7.27 -2.29
C ARG A 114 -3.39 -6.66 -1.75
N GLY A 115 -3.54 -5.84 -0.72
CA GLY A 115 -2.41 -5.10 -0.19
C GLY A 115 -2.79 -4.23 0.98
N ILE A 116 -1.96 -3.23 1.21
CA ILE A 116 -2.18 -2.13 2.15
C ILE A 116 -1.71 -0.83 1.54
N TYR A 117 -2.38 0.26 1.90
CA TYR A 117 -1.85 1.60 1.74
C TYR A 117 -1.21 2.05 3.05
N LEU A 118 -0.05 2.69 2.97
CA LEU A 118 0.51 3.51 4.04
C LEU A 118 0.23 4.97 3.73
N TRP A 119 -0.44 5.64 4.64
CA TRP A 119 -0.74 7.06 4.59
C TRP A 119 0.12 7.79 5.60
N ILE A 120 0.85 8.79 5.15
CA ILE A 120 1.66 9.66 5.99
C ILE A 120 1.14 11.08 5.82
N GLY A 121 0.56 11.63 6.88
CA GLY A 121 0.24 13.06 6.97
C GLY A 121 1.32 13.79 7.74
N LEU A 122 1.69 15.00 7.34
CA LEU A 122 2.61 15.87 8.05
C LEU A 122 2.06 17.29 8.09
N THR A 123 1.92 17.88 9.26
CA THR A 123 1.70 19.33 9.42
C THR A 123 3.00 20.03 9.77
N THR A 124 3.16 21.28 9.33
CA THR A 124 4.44 22.01 9.41
C THR A 124 4.47 23.12 10.46
N ARG A 125 3.32 23.73 10.77
CA ARG A 125 3.17 24.75 11.83
C ARG A 125 3.37 24.18 13.22
N ILE A 126 2.74 23.02 13.48
CA ILE A 126 3.01 22.17 14.64
C ILE A 126 3.58 20.88 14.05
N PRO A 127 4.92 20.73 14.00
CA PRO A 127 5.56 19.61 13.33
C PRO A 127 5.13 18.26 13.90
N ARG A 128 4.25 17.59 13.17
CA ARG A 128 3.63 16.33 13.58
C ARG A 128 3.36 15.47 12.36
N ALA A 129 3.73 14.20 12.44
CA ALA A 129 3.41 13.21 11.43
C ALA A 129 2.46 12.12 11.95
N TRP A 130 1.48 11.76 11.14
CA TRP A 130 0.59 10.64 11.39
C TRP A 130 0.86 9.54 10.38
N VAL A 131 1.00 8.32 10.87
CA VAL A 131 1.18 7.14 10.03
C VAL A 131 -0.04 6.25 10.21
N ILE A 132 -0.75 6.02 9.12
CA ILE A 132 -2.00 5.28 9.08
C ILE A 132 -1.91 4.18 8.02
N ILE A 133 -2.47 3.02 8.29
CA ILE A 133 -2.64 1.96 7.29
C ILE A 133 -4.12 1.79 6.95
N SER A 134 -4.38 1.46 5.70
CA SER A 134 -5.70 1.03 5.24
C SER A 134 -5.56 -0.17 4.31
N PRO A 135 -6.60 -1.03 4.20
CA PRO A 135 -6.55 -2.17 3.31
C PRO A 135 -6.61 -1.73 1.84
N LEU A 136 -5.90 -2.45 0.98
CA LEU A 136 -6.04 -2.38 -0.47
C LEU A 136 -6.70 -3.67 -0.95
N GLY A 137 -7.73 -3.52 -1.78
CA GLY A 137 -8.37 -4.62 -2.48
C GLY A 137 -8.85 -4.15 -3.84
N GLN A 138 -8.75 -5.02 -4.84
CA GLN A 138 -9.28 -4.73 -6.17
C GLN A 138 -10.81 -4.65 -6.12
N THR A 139 -11.36 -3.65 -6.78
CA THR A 139 -12.79 -3.38 -6.86
C THR A 139 -13.19 -3.17 -8.31
N TYR A 140 -14.48 -3.00 -8.58
CA TYR A 140 -14.91 -2.72 -9.94
C TYR A 140 -14.39 -1.37 -10.46
N TRP A 141 -14.05 -0.43 -9.57
CA TRP A 141 -13.43 0.86 -9.90
C TRP A 141 -12.12 0.73 -10.67
N ASP A 142 -11.37 -0.36 -10.49
CA ASP A 142 -10.08 -0.57 -11.18
C ASP A 142 -10.25 -0.92 -12.67
N THR A 143 -11.47 -1.28 -13.08
CA THR A 143 -11.77 -1.73 -14.46
C THR A 143 -12.61 -0.74 -15.25
N ILE A 144 -13.21 0.25 -14.59
CA ILE A 144 -14.00 1.27 -15.28
C ILE A 144 -13.06 2.26 -15.97
N PRO A 145 -13.35 2.68 -17.22
CA PRO A 145 -12.51 3.63 -17.94
C PRO A 145 -12.71 5.08 -17.46
N MET A 146 -13.76 5.35 -16.69
CA MET A 146 -14.11 6.68 -16.19
C MET A 146 -13.19 7.07 -15.04
N LYS A 147 -12.61 8.27 -15.10
CA LYS A 147 -11.77 8.83 -14.04
C LYS A 147 -12.58 9.77 -13.16
N VAL A 148 -12.40 9.62 -11.85
CA VAL A 148 -12.93 10.55 -10.86
C VAL A 148 -11.84 11.58 -10.56
N TYR A 149 -12.17 12.85 -10.70
CA TYR A 149 -11.22 13.94 -10.43
C TYR A 149 -11.46 14.51 -9.04
N ALA A 150 -10.40 14.52 -8.23
CA ALA A 150 -10.37 15.16 -6.92
C ALA A 150 -9.64 16.51 -7.00
N PRO A 151 -10.05 17.52 -6.20
CA PRO A 151 -9.31 18.77 -6.12
C PRO A 151 -7.92 18.58 -5.53
N ARG A 152 -7.03 19.54 -5.76
CA ARG A 152 -5.67 19.51 -5.18
C ARG A 152 -5.73 19.40 -3.66
N GLY A 153 -4.83 18.60 -3.09
CA GLY A 153 -4.81 18.34 -1.65
C GLY A 153 -5.79 17.27 -1.16
N THR A 154 -6.63 16.73 -2.06
CA THR A 154 -7.53 15.60 -1.78
C THR A 154 -7.04 14.35 -2.50
N ALA A 155 -6.91 13.26 -1.76
CA ALA A 155 -6.66 11.92 -2.30
C ALA A 155 -7.97 11.11 -2.32
N LEU A 156 -8.05 10.11 -3.20
CA LEU A 156 -9.17 9.17 -3.22
C LEU A 156 -8.72 7.84 -2.60
N PHE A 157 -9.54 7.32 -1.70
CA PHE A 157 -9.40 5.98 -1.14
C PHE A 157 -10.61 5.13 -1.50
N VAL A 158 -10.39 4.06 -2.25
CA VAL A 158 -11.44 3.10 -2.59
C VAL A 158 -11.41 1.97 -1.56
N SER A 159 -12.50 1.79 -0.81
CA SER A 159 -12.58 0.68 0.15
C SER A 159 -12.62 -0.66 -0.58
N PRO A 160 -11.94 -1.70 -0.08
CA PRO A 160 -12.05 -3.05 -0.67
C PRO A 160 -13.46 -3.64 -0.57
N ASN A 161 -14.29 -3.12 0.34
CA ASN A 161 -15.61 -3.64 0.67
C ASN A 161 -16.68 -2.54 0.56
N LEU A 162 -17.85 -2.95 0.09
CA LEU A 162 -19.05 -2.13 0.12
C LEU A 162 -19.52 -1.97 1.58
N PRO A 163 -20.03 -0.81 2.03
CA PRO A 163 -20.59 -0.70 3.37
C PRO A 163 -21.67 -1.77 3.64
N ALA A 164 -21.74 -2.25 4.88
CA ALA A 164 -22.73 -3.26 5.27
C ALA A 164 -24.12 -2.60 5.42
N TYR A 165 -24.83 -2.42 4.31
CA TYR A 165 -26.13 -1.76 4.29
C TYR A 165 -27.24 -2.69 4.77
N GLY A 166 -27.74 -2.45 6.00
CA GLY A 166 -28.81 -3.23 6.61
C GLY A 166 -28.47 -4.72 6.67
N ASP A 167 -29.42 -5.56 6.27
CA ASP A 167 -29.29 -7.03 6.28
C ASP A 167 -28.74 -7.61 4.96
N LEU A 168 -28.20 -6.77 4.06
CA LEU A 168 -27.66 -7.23 2.80
C LEU A 168 -26.35 -8.02 2.99
N PRO A 169 -26.04 -8.97 2.09
CA PRO A 169 -24.74 -9.64 2.10
C PRO A 169 -23.57 -8.66 1.97
N GLN A 170 -22.45 -8.99 2.60
CA GLN A 170 -21.21 -8.24 2.42
C GLN A 170 -20.66 -8.41 1.00
N PHE A 171 -20.62 -7.33 0.23
CA PHE A 171 -20.03 -7.33 -1.11
C PHE A 171 -18.61 -6.73 -1.13
N GLY A 172 -17.77 -7.24 -2.02
CA GLY A 172 -16.40 -6.79 -2.25
C GLY A 172 -15.80 -7.42 -3.51
N GLY A 173 -14.54 -7.09 -3.80
CA GLY A 173 -13.79 -7.65 -4.93
C GLY A 173 -14.06 -6.99 -6.28
N ASN A 174 -13.37 -7.47 -7.32
CA ASN A 174 -13.25 -6.83 -8.64
C ASN A 174 -14.55 -6.72 -9.47
N ARG A 175 -15.67 -7.26 -8.98
CA ARG A 175 -17.00 -7.17 -9.61
C ARG A 175 -18.01 -6.34 -8.82
N THR A 176 -17.52 -5.64 -7.80
CA THR A 176 -18.35 -4.84 -6.89
C THR A 176 -17.88 -3.39 -6.91
N LEU A 177 -18.78 -2.44 -7.16
CA LEU A 177 -18.53 -1.03 -6.84
C LEU A 177 -18.57 -0.86 -5.32
N THR A 178 -17.50 -0.32 -4.76
CA THR A 178 -17.42 -0.07 -3.33
C THR A 178 -17.43 1.43 -3.04
N PHE A 179 -17.43 1.80 -1.77
CA PHE A 179 -17.44 3.20 -1.38
C PHE A 179 -16.07 3.86 -1.62
N VAL A 180 -16.07 5.06 -2.19
CA VAL A 180 -14.90 5.91 -2.42
C VAL A 180 -14.90 7.07 -1.42
N TYR A 181 -13.87 7.14 -0.60
CA TYR A 181 -13.64 8.21 0.37
C TYR A 181 -12.74 9.29 -0.22
N THR A 182 -13.09 10.55 0.01
CA THR A 182 -12.20 11.68 -0.21
C THR A 182 -11.37 11.93 1.05
N ILE A 183 -10.06 11.78 0.94
CA ILE A 183 -9.12 11.95 2.04
C ILE A 183 -8.43 13.30 1.91
N ALA A 184 -8.48 14.10 2.97
CA ALA A 184 -7.72 15.33 3.08
C ALA A 184 -6.86 15.30 4.34
N LEU A 185 -5.77 16.07 4.33
CA LEU A 185 -5.02 16.30 5.56
C LEU A 185 -5.77 17.30 6.45
N THR A 186 -5.89 16.97 7.73
CA THR A 186 -6.41 17.85 8.78
C THR A 186 -5.34 18.06 9.84
N PRO A 187 -5.53 19.01 10.79
CA PRO A 187 -4.63 19.14 11.94
C PRO A 187 -4.50 17.89 12.82
N GLU A 188 -5.38 16.90 12.66
CA GLU A 188 -5.32 15.60 13.37
C GLU A 188 -4.87 14.43 12.46
N GLY A 189 -4.31 14.77 11.30
CA GLY A 189 -3.80 13.85 10.30
C GLY A 189 -4.77 13.60 9.14
N PRO A 190 -4.42 12.66 8.25
CA PRO A 190 -5.24 12.28 7.11
C PRO A 190 -6.61 11.77 7.59
N ASN A 191 -7.69 12.34 7.05
CA ASN A 191 -9.04 12.00 7.46
C ASN A 191 -10.03 12.04 6.29
N PHE A 192 -11.15 11.35 6.44
CA PHE A 192 -12.28 11.46 5.53
C PHE A 192 -12.90 12.85 5.64
N LEU A 193 -12.84 13.60 4.53
CA LEU A 193 -13.47 14.91 4.41
C LEU A 193 -14.30 14.94 3.12
N PRO A 194 -15.64 14.93 3.20
CA PRO A 194 -16.47 14.90 2.00
C PRO A 194 -16.23 16.09 1.07
N VAL A 195 -16.00 15.82 -0.21
CA VAL A 195 -15.91 16.86 -1.26
C VAL A 195 -17.11 16.75 -2.20
N PRO A 196 -18.11 17.66 -2.12
CA PRO A 196 -19.37 17.53 -2.85
C PRO A 196 -19.23 17.30 -4.36
N GLU A 197 -18.28 17.96 -5.02
CA GLU A 197 -18.08 17.83 -6.47
C GLU A 197 -17.55 16.45 -6.90
N VAL A 198 -16.78 15.78 -6.03
CA VAL A 198 -16.31 14.41 -6.25
C VAL A 198 -17.51 13.46 -6.14
N TYR A 199 -18.37 13.66 -5.14
CA TYR A 199 -19.55 12.83 -4.94
C TYR A 199 -20.61 12.98 -6.04
N ARG A 200 -20.70 14.14 -6.72
CA ARG A 200 -21.54 14.27 -7.94
C ARG A 200 -21.04 13.38 -9.09
N GLN A 201 -19.72 13.32 -9.29
CA GLN A 201 -19.12 12.43 -10.30
C GLN A 201 -19.37 10.97 -9.94
N LEU A 202 -19.11 10.58 -8.70
CA LEU A 202 -19.32 9.22 -8.20
C LEU A 202 -20.79 8.79 -8.32
N TYR A 203 -21.73 9.66 -7.93
CA TYR A 203 -23.17 9.41 -8.08
C TYR A 203 -23.53 9.08 -9.53
N THR A 204 -23.05 9.90 -10.48
CA THR A 204 -23.36 9.72 -11.92
C THR A 204 -22.86 8.37 -12.43
N ILE A 205 -21.60 8.02 -12.10
CA ILE A 205 -20.99 6.75 -12.50
C ILE A 205 -21.73 5.55 -11.89
N THR A 206 -22.01 5.62 -10.58
CA THR A 206 -22.68 4.54 -9.86
C THR A 206 -24.11 4.35 -10.35
N ALA A 207 -24.82 5.42 -10.74
CA ALA A 207 -26.19 5.33 -11.25
C ALA A 207 -26.25 4.50 -12.55
N THR A 208 -25.34 4.79 -13.48
CA THR A 208 -25.21 4.00 -14.73
C THR A 208 -24.92 2.53 -14.47
N ILE A 209 -24.05 2.23 -13.51
CA ILE A 209 -23.67 0.83 -13.20
C ILE A 209 -24.80 0.10 -12.46
N ARG A 210 -25.51 0.79 -11.55
CA ARG A 210 -26.69 0.24 -10.86
C ARG A 210 -27.76 -0.21 -11.85
N ASP A 211 -28.06 0.61 -12.86
CA ASP A 211 -29.09 0.29 -13.86
C ASP A 211 -28.76 -0.96 -14.69
N ALA A 212 -27.47 -1.26 -14.88
CA ALA A 212 -27.00 -2.45 -15.58
C ALA A 212 -26.86 -3.70 -14.69
N GLU A 213 -26.83 -3.55 -13.36
CA GLU A 213 -26.62 -4.65 -12.41
C GLU A 213 -27.79 -5.64 -12.46
N GLN A 214 -27.53 -6.94 -12.54
CA GLN A 214 -28.56 -7.99 -12.67
C GLN A 214 -28.87 -8.69 -11.35
N ILE A 215 -27.95 -8.65 -10.38
CA ILE A 215 -28.13 -9.27 -9.06
C ILE A 215 -28.94 -8.32 -8.19
N THR A 216 -30.16 -8.72 -7.82
CA THR A 216 -31.12 -7.90 -7.06
C THR A 216 -30.52 -7.31 -5.78
N GLU A 217 -29.87 -8.12 -4.96
CA GLU A 217 -29.29 -7.70 -3.68
C GLU A 217 -28.15 -6.70 -3.89
N ARG A 218 -27.36 -6.85 -4.95
CA ARG A 218 -26.27 -5.92 -5.27
C ARG A 218 -26.80 -4.62 -5.86
N ARG A 219 -27.85 -4.69 -6.67
CA ARG A 219 -28.56 -3.51 -7.18
C ARG A 219 -29.17 -2.70 -6.03
N GLU A 220 -29.72 -3.36 -5.02
CA GLU A 220 -30.19 -2.70 -3.79
C GLU A 220 -29.02 -2.07 -3.02
N ALA A 221 -27.91 -2.78 -2.82
CA ALA A 221 -26.71 -2.23 -2.19
C ALA A 221 -26.15 -0.99 -2.92
N TYR A 222 -26.19 -0.98 -4.26
CA TYR A 222 -25.84 0.18 -5.07
C TYR A 222 -26.85 1.31 -4.96
N SER A 223 -28.13 1.03 -4.72
CA SER A 223 -29.14 2.06 -4.47
C SER A 223 -28.84 2.79 -3.15
N ARG A 224 -28.43 2.07 -2.10
CA ARG A 224 -27.96 2.65 -0.84
C ARG A 224 -26.67 3.45 -1.00
N LEU A 225 -25.72 2.93 -1.80
CA LEU A 225 -24.51 3.66 -2.16
C LEU A 225 -24.82 4.99 -2.87
N LEU A 226 -25.85 5.02 -3.73
CA LEU A 226 -26.29 6.24 -4.39
C LEU A 226 -26.92 7.24 -3.43
N GLU A 227 -27.73 6.77 -2.47
CA GLU A 227 -28.31 7.63 -1.42
C GLU A 227 -27.20 8.35 -0.62
N ASP A 228 -26.13 7.62 -0.28
CA ASP A 228 -24.95 8.19 0.39
C ASP A 228 -24.23 9.21 -0.49
N TYR A 229 -23.94 8.87 -1.75
CA TYR A 229 -23.27 9.80 -2.67
C TYR A 229 -24.14 11.04 -2.96
N GLU A 230 -25.45 10.89 -3.09
CA GLU A 230 -26.38 12.01 -3.25
C GLU A 230 -26.33 12.93 -2.02
N THR A 231 -26.41 12.35 -0.82
CA THR A 231 -26.34 13.10 0.44
C THR A 231 -25.03 13.89 0.54
N LEU A 232 -23.90 13.24 0.27
CA LEU A 232 -22.57 13.86 0.31
C LEU A 232 -22.39 14.92 -0.78
N SER A 233 -22.98 14.73 -1.96
CA SER A 233 -22.94 15.70 -3.06
C SER A 233 -23.67 17.03 -2.74
N ARG A 234 -24.55 17.00 -1.75
CA ARG A 234 -25.28 18.15 -1.21
C ARG A 234 -24.64 18.72 0.07
N GLY A 235 -23.49 18.18 0.50
CA GLY A 235 -22.81 18.59 1.73
C GLY A 235 -23.40 17.98 3.00
N GLY A 236 -24.21 16.92 2.86
CA GLY A 236 -24.74 16.16 3.99
C GLY A 236 -23.67 15.30 4.68
N LYS A 237 -24.10 14.55 5.70
CA LYS A 237 -23.24 13.63 6.44
C LYS A 237 -23.34 12.22 5.84
N PRO A 238 -22.26 11.42 5.90
CA PRO A 238 -22.31 10.01 5.50
C PRO A 238 -23.22 9.21 6.44
N SER A 239 -23.77 8.10 5.93
CA SER A 239 -24.46 7.10 6.73
C SER A 239 -23.56 6.46 7.80
N THR A 240 -24.19 5.82 8.78
CA THR A 240 -23.47 5.09 9.83
C THR A 240 -22.67 3.93 9.25
N GLU A 241 -23.23 3.26 8.26
CA GLU A 241 -22.64 2.12 7.55
C GLU A 241 -21.36 2.53 6.83
N VAL A 242 -21.36 3.70 6.16
CA VAL A 242 -20.17 4.28 5.55
C VAL A 242 -19.10 4.57 6.60
N ILE A 243 -19.47 5.18 7.73
CA ILE A 243 -18.51 5.46 8.82
C ILE A 243 -17.89 4.16 9.35
N GLN A 244 -18.71 3.12 9.58
CA GLN A 244 -18.24 1.83 10.08
C GLN A 244 -17.37 1.08 9.08
N ASN A 245 -17.59 1.26 7.78
CA ASN A 245 -16.76 0.68 6.72
C ASN A 245 -15.38 1.35 6.59
N PHE A 246 -15.15 2.50 7.24
CA PHE A 246 -13.87 3.22 7.20
C PHE A 246 -12.84 2.57 8.15
N THR A 247 -12.12 1.59 7.62
CA THR A 247 -11.23 0.67 8.38
C THR A 247 -9.78 1.15 8.52
N TRP A 248 -9.58 2.46 8.70
CA TRP A 248 -8.23 3.04 8.82
C TRP A 248 -7.66 2.86 10.22
N LYS A 249 -6.40 2.43 10.31
CA LYS A 249 -5.71 2.22 11.58
C LYS A 249 -4.50 3.12 11.69
N ARG A 250 -4.54 4.10 12.59
CA ARG A 250 -3.36 4.87 12.98
C ARG A 250 -2.39 3.94 13.72
N ILE A 251 -1.15 3.89 13.25
CA ILE A 251 -0.09 3.05 13.83
C ILE A 251 1.00 3.86 14.50
N LEU A 252 1.22 5.11 14.10
CA LEU A 252 2.14 6.04 14.77
C LEU A 252 1.61 7.48 14.75
N CYS A 253 2.00 8.24 15.76
CA CYS A 253 1.95 9.69 15.81
C CYS A 253 3.34 10.14 16.26
N LEU A 254 3.99 11.00 15.47
CA LEU A 254 5.34 11.47 15.71
C LEU A 254 5.30 12.98 15.89
N ASP A 255 5.83 13.45 17.01
CA ASP A 255 5.90 14.86 17.36
C ASP A 255 7.36 15.28 17.49
N TRP A 256 7.71 16.47 16.99
CA TRP A 256 9.03 17.05 17.22
C TRP A 256 8.96 18.58 17.34
N ARG A 257 10.04 19.15 17.87
CA ARG A 257 10.22 20.59 18.07
C ARG A 257 11.24 21.14 17.08
#